data_AF-K2D381-F1
#
_entry.id   AF-K2D381-F1
#
_cell.length_a   1.000
_cell.length_b   1.000
_cell.length_c   1.000
_cell.angle_alpha   90.00
_cell.angle_beta   90.00
_cell.angle_gamma   90.00
#
_symmetry.space_group_name_H-M   'P 1'
#
loop_
_entity.id
_entity.type
_entity.pdbx_description
1 polymer ?
#
loop_
_entity_poly.entity_id
_entity_poly.type
_entity_poly.pdbx_seq_one_letter_code
_entity_poly.pdbx_strand_id
1 'polypeptide(L)'
;MSEPHKDMVRRDNDYKRITDLMKTGESICLVAKRGVGKSRFLRYLSTEELLKKQHINNSICIYYLDLRSFVSTTNPYLISKLCELFEVPEGEQPLTKKIKELINLGKKVYVILDHFECLNNFENSSIEYLRFLRDSNKGSMGYIASYPDDYVPDAKVEPIKTICMIKHELKPMNQEEMTATVKDIAKRLDYKISKQQIDGVIKLSDGIARNAKYLVSQLMTGVEDLQLPEYVATTNIPEEK
;
A
#
# COMPACT_ATOMS: atom_id res chain seq x y z
N MET A 1 -6.61 18.68 4.09
CA MET A 1 -7.15 17.32 3.99
C MET A 1 -7.98 17.24 2.71
N SER A 2 -7.53 16.50 1.70
CA SER A 2 -8.27 16.30 0.45
C SER A 2 -9.33 15.21 0.64
N GLU A 3 -10.56 15.46 0.18
CA GLU A 3 -11.66 14.49 0.24
C GLU A 3 -11.27 13.16 -0.43
N PRO A 4 -11.69 12.00 0.11
CA PRO A 4 -11.46 10.72 -0.54
C PRO A 4 -12.25 10.69 -1.85
N HIS A 5 -11.51 10.79 -2.97
CA HIS A 5 -12.07 10.76 -4.32
C HIS A 5 -12.97 9.52 -4.51
N LYS A 6 -14.26 9.75 -4.78
CA LYS A 6 -15.26 8.72 -5.14
C LYS A 6 -14.87 7.81 -6.32
N ASP A 7 -13.83 8.18 -7.08
CA ASP A 7 -13.38 7.53 -8.32
C ASP A 7 -12.12 6.64 -8.14
N MET A 8 -11.81 6.19 -6.92
CA MET A 8 -10.74 5.20 -6.74
C MET A 8 -11.16 3.83 -7.28
N VAL A 9 -10.38 3.32 -8.24
CA VAL A 9 -10.55 1.96 -8.77
C VAL A 9 -10.52 0.95 -7.65
N ARG A 10 -11.62 0.24 -7.53
CA ARG A 10 -11.83 -0.71 -6.45
C ARG A 10 -11.31 -2.08 -6.90
N ARG A 11 -10.20 -2.49 -6.28
CA ARG A 11 -9.71 -3.87 -6.36
C ARG A 11 -10.50 -4.72 -5.36
N ASP A 12 -11.81 -4.86 -5.59
CA ASP A 12 -12.76 -5.37 -4.59
C ASP A 12 -12.42 -6.79 -4.12
N ASN A 13 -11.90 -7.64 -5.02
CA ASN A 13 -11.45 -8.99 -4.66
C ASN A 13 -10.26 -8.97 -3.70
N ASP A 14 -9.25 -8.15 -3.99
CA ASP A 14 -8.06 -7.99 -3.15
C ASP A 14 -8.45 -7.36 -1.80
N TYR A 15 -9.32 -6.34 -1.83
CA TYR A 15 -9.86 -5.70 -0.65
C TYR A 15 -10.59 -6.70 0.26
N LYS A 16 -11.51 -7.49 -0.31
CA LYS A 16 -12.27 -8.51 0.45
C LYS A 16 -11.32 -9.52 1.09
N ARG A 17 -10.37 -10.04 0.30
CA ARG A 17 -9.40 -11.02 0.81
C ARG A 17 -8.55 -10.45 1.95
N ILE A 18 -8.01 -9.25 1.79
CA ILE A 18 -7.19 -8.62 2.83
C ILE A 18 -8.02 -8.34 4.08
N THR A 19 -9.21 -7.79 3.93
CA THR A 19 -10.08 -7.48 5.08
C THR A 19 -10.53 -8.73 5.82
N ASP A 20 -10.77 -9.85 5.12
CA ASP A 20 -11.07 -11.13 5.76
C ASP A 20 -9.88 -11.68 6.55
N LEU A 21 -8.64 -11.56 6.04
CA LEU A 21 -7.43 -11.88 6.79
C LEU A 21 -7.22 -10.94 7.99
N MET A 22 -7.60 -9.68 7.86
CA MET A 22 -7.51 -8.73 8.96
C MET A 22 -8.46 -9.10 10.11
N LYS A 23 -9.65 -9.63 9.80
CA LYS A 23 -10.60 -10.13 10.81
C LYS A 23 -10.03 -11.32 11.59
N THR A 24 -9.17 -12.14 11.00
CA THR A 24 -8.52 -13.25 11.72
C THR A 24 -7.33 -12.79 12.56
N GLY A 25 -6.82 -11.56 12.37
CA GLY A 25 -5.68 -11.02 13.11
C GLY A 25 -4.33 -11.38 12.49
N GLU A 26 -4.33 -11.84 11.23
CA GLU A 26 -3.13 -12.22 10.51
C GLU A 26 -2.39 -11.00 9.98
N SER A 27 -1.05 -11.07 9.96
CA SER A 27 -0.23 -10.07 9.28
C SER A 27 0.07 -10.50 7.85
N ILE A 28 0.14 -9.54 6.93
CA ILE A 28 0.07 -9.77 5.49
C ILE A 28 1.31 -9.16 4.82
N CYS A 29 1.98 -9.93 3.98
CA CYS A 29 2.93 -9.41 3.00
C CYS A 29 2.19 -9.07 1.71
N LEU A 30 2.05 -7.79 1.39
CA LEU A 30 1.45 -7.31 0.17
C LEU A 30 2.53 -7.04 -0.88
N VAL A 31 2.63 -7.91 -1.88
CA VAL A 31 3.62 -7.78 -2.95
C VAL A 31 2.97 -7.38 -4.27
N ALA A 32 3.69 -6.65 -5.11
CA ALA A 32 3.22 -6.28 -6.44
C ALA A 32 4.37 -5.78 -7.30
N LYS A 33 4.27 -5.96 -8.62
CA LYS A 33 5.11 -5.23 -9.58
C LYS A 33 5.05 -3.73 -9.34
N ARG A 34 6.15 -3.04 -9.61
CA ARG A 34 6.22 -1.58 -9.51
C ARG A 34 5.18 -0.94 -10.44
N GLY A 35 4.45 0.05 -9.92
CA GLY A 35 3.49 0.81 -10.73
C GLY A 35 2.08 0.20 -10.88
N VAL A 36 1.83 -1.00 -10.34
CA VAL A 36 0.52 -1.67 -10.33
C VAL A 36 -0.57 -0.91 -9.56
N GLY A 37 -0.17 0.02 -8.67
CA GLY A 37 -1.09 0.83 -7.86
C GLY A 37 -1.22 0.41 -6.40
N LYS A 38 -0.25 -0.36 -5.87
CA LYS A 38 -0.20 -0.83 -4.46
C LYS A 38 -0.45 0.26 -3.42
N SER A 39 0.34 1.35 -3.44
CA SER A 39 0.15 2.47 -2.49
C SER A 39 -1.22 3.13 -2.61
N ARG A 40 -1.77 3.22 -3.82
CA ARG A 40 -3.12 3.76 -4.05
C ARG A 40 -4.18 2.85 -3.44
N PHE A 41 -4.05 1.53 -3.63
CA PHE A 41 -4.92 0.53 -3.03
C PHE A 41 -4.83 0.53 -1.49
N LEU A 42 -3.64 0.66 -0.91
CA LEU A 42 -3.45 0.71 0.54
C LEU A 42 -4.08 1.95 1.19
N ARG A 43 -3.96 3.12 0.55
CA ARG A 43 -4.64 4.35 1.02
C ARG A 43 -6.16 4.23 0.94
N TYR A 44 -6.65 3.56 -0.10
CA TYR A 44 -8.07 3.21 -0.21
C TYR A 44 -8.51 2.29 0.93
N LEU A 45 -7.72 1.24 1.22
CA LEU A 45 -7.97 0.29 2.31
C LEU A 45 -8.05 0.99 3.69
N SER A 46 -7.23 2.00 3.94
CA SER A 46 -7.20 2.74 5.22
C SER A 46 -8.24 3.87 5.32
N THR A 47 -9.10 4.08 4.32
CA THR A 47 -10.07 5.18 4.33
C THR A 47 -11.30 4.84 5.17
N GLU A 48 -11.58 5.67 6.18
CA GLU A 48 -12.65 5.46 7.18
C GLU A 48 -14.06 5.32 6.56
N GLU A 49 -14.35 6.06 5.48
CA GLU A 49 -15.68 6.03 4.82
C GLU A 49 -16.01 4.65 4.24
N LEU A 50 -15.00 3.90 3.78
CA LEU A 50 -15.17 2.57 3.24
C LEU A 50 -15.38 1.54 4.33
N LEU A 51 -14.65 1.69 5.44
CA LEU A 51 -14.81 0.85 6.62
C LEU A 51 -16.23 1.00 7.21
N LYS A 52 -16.81 2.21 7.18
CA LYS A 52 -18.22 2.49 7.52
C LYS A 52 -19.20 1.77 6.60
N LYS A 53 -19.03 1.91 5.28
CA LYS A 53 -19.95 1.33 4.27
C LYS A 53 -19.96 -0.20 4.28
N GLN A 54 -18.85 -0.84 4.65
CA GLN A 54 -18.71 -2.31 4.63
C GLN A 54 -18.98 -2.98 5.99
N HIS A 55 -19.54 -2.25 6.97
CA HIS A 55 -19.75 -2.72 8.35
C HIS A 55 -18.49 -3.20 9.09
N ILE A 56 -17.29 -2.88 8.57
CA ILE A 56 -16.00 -3.22 9.20
C ILE A 56 -15.72 -2.28 10.39
N ASN A 57 -16.32 -1.09 10.39
CA ASN A 57 -15.91 0.06 11.20
C ASN A 57 -15.98 -0.11 12.72
N ASN A 58 -16.66 -1.14 13.24
CA ASN A 58 -16.72 -1.37 14.67
C ASN A 58 -15.64 -2.30 15.21
N SER A 59 -14.88 -3.01 14.37
CA SER A 59 -13.92 -4.01 14.86
C SER A 59 -12.49 -3.85 14.37
N ILE A 60 -12.19 -3.01 13.36
CA ILE A 60 -10.82 -2.88 12.83
C ILE A 60 -10.44 -1.39 12.68
N CYS A 61 -9.30 -1.02 13.25
CA CYS A 61 -8.64 0.27 13.09
C CYS A 61 -7.43 0.09 12.18
N ILE A 62 -7.31 0.90 11.12
CA ILE A 62 -6.23 0.80 10.13
C ILE A 62 -5.47 2.12 10.09
N TYR A 63 -4.16 2.04 10.28
CA TYR A 63 -3.25 3.17 10.29
C TYR A 63 -2.28 3.05 9.12
N TYR A 64 -2.20 4.07 8.26
CA TYR A 64 -1.34 4.05 7.08
C TYR A 64 -0.04 4.81 7.34
N LEU A 65 1.11 4.14 7.14
CA LEU A 65 2.44 4.73 7.24
C LEU A 65 3.20 4.52 5.92
N ASP A 66 3.60 5.61 5.27
CA ASP A 66 4.48 5.59 4.09
C ASP A 66 5.93 5.70 4.54
N LEU A 67 6.67 4.60 4.57
CA LEU A 67 8.03 4.61 5.09
C LEU A 67 9.01 5.39 4.19
N ARG A 68 8.67 5.60 2.92
CA ARG A 68 9.52 6.33 1.98
C ARG A 68 9.63 7.81 2.35
N SER A 69 8.60 8.40 2.95
CA SER A 69 8.65 9.81 3.38
C SER A 69 9.65 10.08 4.51
N PHE A 70 10.28 9.04 5.06
CA PHE A 70 11.15 9.13 6.23
C PHE A 70 12.56 8.54 6.02
N VAL A 71 12.91 8.17 4.78
CA VAL A 71 14.18 7.48 4.46
C VAL A 71 15.44 8.28 4.83
N SER A 72 15.34 9.59 5.04
CA SER A 72 16.46 10.45 5.47
C SER A 72 16.62 10.59 6.99
N THR A 73 15.84 9.90 7.82
CA THR A 73 15.80 10.12 9.29
C THR A 73 16.09 8.87 10.12
N THR A 74 16.89 9.00 11.18
CA THR A 74 17.31 7.91 12.10
C THR A 74 16.23 7.52 13.13
N ASN A 75 16.50 6.48 13.92
CA ASN A 75 15.58 5.67 14.73
C ASN A 75 14.55 6.34 15.67
N PRO A 76 14.82 7.46 16.37
CA PRO A 76 13.79 8.10 17.21
C PRO A 76 12.54 8.49 16.40
N TYR A 77 12.70 8.68 15.08
CA TYR A 77 11.61 9.09 14.20
C TYR A 77 10.56 8.00 13.98
N LEU A 78 10.88 6.70 13.98
CA LEU A 78 9.83 5.70 13.72
C LEU A 78 8.79 5.68 14.85
N ILE A 79 9.26 5.67 16.10
CA ILE A 79 8.38 5.70 17.28
C ILE A 79 7.61 7.03 17.31
N SER A 80 8.29 8.16 17.09
CA SER A 80 7.63 9.47 16.99
C SER A 80 6.53 9.48 15.90
N LYS A 81 6.80 8.90 14.72
CA LYS A 81 5.81 8.83 13.64
C LYS A 81 4.65 7.89 13.92
N LEU A 82 4.90 6.79 14.62
CA LEU A 82 3.82 5.95 15.13
C LEU A 82 3.00 6.70 16.18
N CYS A 83 3.63 7.44 17.09
CA CYS A 83 2.91 8.28 18.05
C CYS A 83 2.04 9.34 17.36
N GLU A 84 2.57 10.03 16.35
CA GLU A 84 1.83 10.99 15.52
C GLU A 84 0.63 10.33 14.84
N LEU A 85 0.84 9.16 14.23
CA LEU A 85 -0.19 8.38 13.54
C LEU A 85 -1.31 7.90 14.48
N PHE A 86 -0.98 7.65 15.75
CA PHE A 86 -1.93 7.23 16.79
C PHE A 86 -2.47 8.41 17.63
N GLU A 87 -2.05 9.64 17.32
CA GLU A 87 -2.41 10.88 18.02
C GLU A 87 -2.10 10.82 19.52
N VAL A 88 -0.90 10.36 19.88
CA VAL A 88 -0.40 10.27 21.25
C VAL A 88 0.91 11.02 21.44
N PRO A 89 1.27 11.42 22.69
CA PRO A 89 2.59 11.96 22.98
C PRO A 89 3.70 11.02 22.53
N GLU A 90 4.84 11.61 22.15
CA GLU A 90 6.03 10.84 21.76
C GLU A 90 6.48 9.91 22.88
N GLY A 91 6.83 8.68 22.52
CA GLY A 91 7.35 7.66 23.42
C GLY A 91 6.62 6.32 23.33
N GLU A 92 7.33 5.27 23.70
CA GLU A 92 6.85 3.89 23.58
C GLU A 92 5.64 3.58 24.48
N GLN A 93 5.62 4.15 25.68
CA GLN A 93 4.58 3.88 26.69
C GLN A 93 3.22 4.46 26.27
N PRO A 94 3.10 5.74 25.86
CA PRO A 94 1.86 6.29 25.31
C PRO A 94 1.29 5.44 24.17
N LEU A 95 2.12 5.06 23.20
CA LEU A 95 1.70 4.25 22.05
C LEU A 95 1.21 2.86 22.47
N THR A 96 1.97 2.18 23.32
CA THR A 96 1.59 0.84 23.83
C THR A 96 0.27 0.91 24.60
N LYS A 97 0.06 1.95 25.41
CA LYS A 97 -1.20 2.16 26.14
C LYS A 97 -2.37 2.37 25.19
N LYS A 98 -2.22 3.23 24.18
CA LYS A 98 -3.27 3.50 23.18
C LYS A 98 -3.67 2.27 22.39
N ILE A 99 -2.70 1.45 21.97
CA ILE A 99 -2.96 0.18 21.27
C ILE A 99 -3.77 -0.76 22.17
N LYS A 100 -3.39 -0.90 23.44
CA LYS A 100 -4.13 -1.72 24.41
C LYS A 100 -5.54 -1.21 24.66
N GLU A 101 -5.74 0.10 24.76
CA GLU A 101 -7.07 0.71 24.91
C GLU A 101 -7.98 0.35 23.72
N LEU A 102 -7.49 0.49 22.48
CA LEU A 102 -8.23 0.10 21.29
C LEU A 102 -8.59 -1.39 21.31
N ILE A 103 -7.63 -2.25 21.67
CA ILE A 103 -7.85 -3.70 21.76
C ILE A 103 -8.88 -4.06 22.84
N ASN A 104 -8.84 -3.39 24.00
CA ASN A 104 -9.81 -3.58 25.09
C ASN A 104 -11.23 -3.16 24.69
N LEU A 105 -11.37 -2.27 23.70
CA LEU A 105 -12.66 -1.92 23.08
C LEU A 105 -13.11 -2.96 22.03
N GLY A 106 -12.43 -4.11 21.93
CA GLY A 106 -12.72 -5.16 20.95
C GLY A 106 -12.23 -4.83 19.54
N LYS A 107 -11.34 -3.85 19.37
CA LYS A 107 -10.78 -3.50 18.06
C LYS A 107 -9.56 -4.36 17.74
N LYS A 108 -9.41 -4.69 16.47
CA LYS A 108 -8.15 -5.11 15.86
C LYS A 108 -7.43 -3.89 15.34
N VAL A 109 -6.12 -3.82 15.55
CA VAL A 109 -5.28 -2.69 15.15
C VAL A 109 -4.35 -3.13 14.03
N TYR A 110 -4.42 -2.46 12.89
CA TYR A 110 -3.54 -2.72 11.75
C TYR A 110 -2.71 -1.50 11.41
N VAL A 111 -1.41 -1.72 11.22
CA VAL A 111 -0.51 -0.71 10.67
C VAL A 111 -0.06 -1.18 9.27
N ILE A 112 -0.37 -0.37 8.26
CA ILE A 112 0.17 -0.53 6.91
C ILE A 112 1.56 0.08 6.91
N LEU A 113 2.55 -0.73 6.57
CA LEU A 113 3.95 -0.34 6.36
C LEU A 113 4.18 -0.30 4.84
N ASP A 114 3.77 0.80 4.19
CA ASP A 114 4.03 0.98 2.76
C ASP A 114 5.50 1.32 2.52
N HIS A 115 6.04 0.85 1.40
CA HIS A 115 7.47 0.88 1.14
C HIS A 115 8.30 0.19 2.24
N PHE A 116 7.89 -1.01 2.63
CA PHE A 116 8.50 -1.83 3.67
C PHE A 116 10.03 -1.97 3.52
N GLU A 117 10.53 -1.98 2.28
CA GLU A 117 11.97 -1.98 1.98
C GLU A 117 12.75 -0.84 2.66
N CYS A 118 12.08 0.27 2.98
CA CYS A 118 12.69 1.42 3.64
C CYS A 118 13.05 1.15 5.10
N LEU A 119 12.50 0.10 5.73
CA LEU A 119 12.87 -0.30 7.09
C LEU A 119 14.35 -0.64 7.24
N ASN A 120 15.04 -1.02 6.16
CA ASN A 120 16.48 -1.27 6.17
C ASN A 120 17.29 -0.04 6.64
N ASN A 121 16.75 1.16 6.45
CA ASN A 121 17.39 2.42 6.82
C ASN A 121 17.18 2.84 8.29
N PHE A 122 16.24 2.22 9.00
CA PHE A 122 15.97 2.49 10.43
C PHE A 122 16.88 1.65 11.32
N GLU A 123 17.22 2.05 12.54
CA GLU A 123 18.08 1.19 13.39
C GLU A 123 17.36 -0.09 13.86
N ASN A 124 18.12 -1.07 14.34
CA ASN A 124 17.58 -2.38 14.74
C ASN A 124 16.51 -2.28 15.83
N SER A 125 16.63 -1.36 16.79
CA SER A 125 15.64 -1.25 17.86
C SER A 125 14.28 -0.75 17.37
N SER A 126 14.20 -0.01 16.26
CA SER A 126 12.92 0.27 15.57
C SER A 126 12.23 -1.02 15.12
N ILE A 127 13.01 -1.96 14.56
CA ILE A 127 12.50 -3.24 14.07
C ILE A 127 12.08 -4.14 15.24
N GLU A 128 12.90 -4.18 16.30
CA GLU A 128 12.59 -4.90 17.53
C GLU A 128 11.32 -4.34 18.20
N TYR A 129 11.14 -3.02 18.19
CA TYR A 129 9.97 -2.37 18.75
C TYR A 129 8.69 -2.67 17.96
N LEU A 130 8.73 -2.61 16.61
CA LEU A 130 7.62 -3.08 15.78
C LEU A 130 7.29 -4.55 16.11
N ARG A 131 8.30 -5.42 16.19
CA ARG A 131 8.07 -6.81 16.55
C ARG A 131 7.41 -6.94 17.93
N PHE A 132 7.91 -6.21 18.93
CA PHE A 132 7.36 -6.17 20.28
C PHE A 132 5.89 -5.74 20.30
N LEU A 133 5.52 -4.69 19.57
CA LEU A 133 4.14 -4.21 19.49
C LEU A 133 3.21 -5.31 18.99
N ARG A 134 3.59 -6.03 17.93
CA ARG A 134 2.78 -7.13 17.39
C ARG A 134 2.77 -8.33 18.33
N ASP A 135 3.93 -8.80 18.78
CA ASP A 135 4.03 -10.01 19.61
C ASP A 135 3.26 -9.86 20.94
N SER A 136 3.31 -8.67 21.56
CA SER A 136 2.56 -8.36 22.78
C SER A 136 1.04 -8.31 22.60
N ASN A 137 0.58 -8.23 21.35
CA ASN A 137 -0.84 -8.06 20.98
C ASN A 137 -1.26 -9.07 19.89
N LYS A 138 -0.63 -10.25 19.86
CA LYS A 138 -0.83 -11.26 18.81
C LYS A 138 -2.32 -11.61 18.64
N GLY A 139 -2.80 -11.60 17.39
CA GLY A 139 -4.21 -11.88 17.04
C GLY A 139 -5.14 -10.66 17.12
N SER A 140 -4.72 -9.60 17.81
CA SER A 140 -5.45 -8.32 17.90
C SER A 140 -4.71 -7.16 17.24
N MET A 141 -3.41 -7.32 16.97
CA MET A 141 -2.61 -6.38 16.20
C MET A 141 -1.92 -7.11 15.02
N GLY A 142 -1.90 -6.48 13.85
CA GLY A 142 -1.23 -7.00 12.67
C GLY A 142 -0.59 -5.92 11.79
N TYR A 143 0.25 -6.37 10.87
CA TYR A 143 0.88 -5.53 9.87
C TYR A 143 0.40 -5.85 8.46
N ILE A 144 0.39 -4.84 7.59
CA ILE A 144 0.41 -5.03 6.15
C ILE A 144 1.75 -4.49 5.65
N ALA A 145 2.72 -5.39 5.49
CA ALA A 145 4.05 -5.07 4.97
C ALA A 145 4.01 -5.06 3.44
N SER A 146 4.22 -3.89 2.84
CA SER A 146 4.04 -3.67 1.40
C SER A 146 5.36 -3.37 0.71
N TYR A 147 5.75 -4.19 -0.27
CA TYR A 147 7.00 -4.02 -1.03
C TYR A 147 6.86 -4.47 -2.50
N PRO A 148 7.78 -4.05 -3.39
CA PRO A 148 7.88 -4.58 -4.75
C PRO A 148 8.12 -6.10 -4.78
N ASP A 149 7.65 -6.81 -5.79
CA ASP A 149 7.92 -8.25 -5.95
C ASP A 149 9.40 -8.57 -6.25
N ASP A 150 10.14 -7.61 -6.82
CA ASP A 150 11.59 -7.66 -7.04
C ASP A 150 12.44 -7.44 -5.78
N TYR A 151 11.82 -7.06 -4.65
CA TYR A 151 12.54 -6.78 -3.43
C TYR A 151 12.86 -8.04 -2.63
N VAL A 152 14.14 -8.21 -2.30
CA VAL A 152 14.63 -9.25 -1.39
C VAL A 152 14.88 -8.62 -0.01
N PRO A 153 14.13 -9.02 1.04
CA PRO A 153 14.31 -8.46 2.38
C PRO A 153 15.70 -8.74 2.95
N ASP A 154 16.30 -7.70 3.54
CA ASP A 154 17.54 -7.83 4.32
C ASP A 154 17.29 -8.63 5.61
N ALA A 155 18.31 -9.32 6.12
CA ALA A 155 18.27 -10.09 7.36
C ALA A 155 17.77 -9.25 8.55
N LYS A 156 18.04 -7.95 8.52
CA LYS A 156 17.58 -6.96 9.50
C LYS A 156 16.06 -6.88 9.62
N VAL A 157 15.32 -6.95 8.52
CA VAL A 157 13.86 -6.79 8.49
C VAL A 157 13.12 -8.13 8.45
N GLU A 158 13.86 -9.24 8.33
CA GLU A 158 13.35 -10.61 8.40
C GLU A 158 12.48 -10.87 9.65
N PRO A 159 12.79 -10.33 10.84
CA PRO A 159 11.92 -10.50 12.02
C PRO A 159 10.50 -9.97 11.82
N ILE A 160 10.27 -8.96 10.98
CA ILE A 160 8.92 -8.45 10.65
C ILE A 160 8.30 -9.23 9.50
N LYS A 161 9.10 -9.64 8.52
CA LYS A 161 8.60 -10.47 7.42
C LYS A 161 8.11 -11.84 7.89
N THR A 162 8.79 -12.45 8.86
CA THR A 162 8.36 -13.72 9.49
C THR A 162 7.04 -13.59 10.27
N ILE A 163 6.66 -12.38 10.67
CA ILE A 163 5.33 -12.08 11.21
C ILE A 163 4.29 -12.11 10.10
N CYS A 164 4.64 -11.55 8.94
CA CYS A 164 3.77 -11.38 7.78
C CYS A 164 3.80 -12.63 6.88
N MET A 165 3.51 -13.80 7.43
CA MET A 165 3.65 -15.07 6.70
C MET A 165 2.70 -15.20 5.50
N ILE A 166 1.55 -14.52 5.55
CA ILE A 166 0.55 -14.60 4.47
C ILE A 166 0.94 -13.63 3.36
N LYS A 167 1.47 -14.18 2.26
CA LYS A 167 1.74 -13.43 1.04
C LYS A 167 0.45 -13.24 0.24
N HIS A 168 0.14 -11.98 -0.09
CA HIS A 168 -0.90 -11.61 -1.02
C HIS A 168 -0.29 -10.79 -2.16
N GLU A 169 -0.46 -11.27 -3.38
CA GLU A 169 0.06 -10.62 -4.59
C GLU A 169 -1.03 -9.81 -5.26
N LEU A 170 -0.79 -8.50 -5.39
CA LEU A 170 -1.58 -7.61 -6.23
C LEU A 170 -1.17 -7.77 -7.68
N LYS A 171 -2.01 -8.45 -8.45
CA LYS A 171 -1.80 -8.66 -9.89
C LYS A 171 -1.97 -7.36 -10.69
N PRO A 172 -1.45 -7.31 -11.93
CA PRO A 172 -1.84 -6.28 -12.89
C PRO A 172 -3.36 -6.16 -12.98
N MET A 173 -3.84 -4.93 -13.17
CA MET A 173 -5.27 -4.64 -13.21
C MET A 173 -5.94 -5.35 -14.39
N ASN A 174 -7.13 -5.86 -14.17
CA ASN A 174 -7.95 -6.40 -15.26
C ASN A 174 -8.54 -5.27 -16.14
N GLN A 175 -9.27 -5.64 -17.20
CA GLN A 175 -9.87 -4.69 -18.14
C GLN A 175 -10.77 -3.65 -17.45
N GLU A 176 -11.62 -4.08 -16.51
CA GLU A 176 -12.59 -3.23 -15.82
C GLU A 176 -11.87 -2.23 -14.90
N GLU A 177 -10.95 -2.74 -14.09
CA GLU A 177 -10.11 -1.95 -13.19
C GLU A 177 -9.26 -0.94 -13.97
N MET A 178 -8.67 -1.35 -15.10
CA MET A 178 -7.87 -0.45 -15.91
C MET A 178 -8.73 0.58 -16.64
N THR A 179 -9.93 0.22 -17.12
CA THR A 179 -10.89 1.18 -17.70
C THR A 179 -11.23 2.29 -16.70
N ALA A 180 -11.54 1.92 -15.46
CA ALA A 180 -11.80 2.90 -14.40
C ALA A 180 -10.56 3.75 -14.10
N THR A 181 -9.36 3.15 -14.13
CA THR A 181 -8.09 3.83 -13.83
C THR A 181 -7.77 4.87 -14.89
N VAL A 182 -7.89 4.50 -16.16
CA VAL A 182 -7.67 5.40 -17.31
C VAL A 182 -8.64 6.57 -17.27
N LYS A 183 -9.92 6.33 -16.99
CA LYS A 183 -10.93 7.40 -16.86
C LYS A 183 -10.62 8.35 -15.71
N ASP A 184 -10.24 7.85 -14.54
CA ASP A 184 -9.85 8.69 -13.39
C ASP A 184 -8.60 9.52 -13.70
N ILE A 185 -7.60 8.94 -14.38
CA ILE A 185 -6.40 9.67 -14.81
C ILE A 185 -6.77 10.78 -15.79
N ALA A 186 -7.55 10.46 -16.83
CA ALA A 186 -7.98 11.43 -17.84
C ALA A 186 -8.77 12.59 -17.21
N LYS A 187 -9.70 12.27 -16.30
CA LYS A 187 -10.46 13.27 -15.54
C LYS A 187 -9.57 14.21 -14.72
N ARG A 188 -8.53 13.69 -14.06
CA ARG A 188 -7.57 14.51 -13.28
C ARG A 188 -6.70 15.41 -14.14
N LEU A 189 -6.48 15.01 -15.38
CA LEU A 189 -5.73 15.78 -16.37
C LEU A 189 -6.64 16.70 -17.21
N ASP A 190 -7.93 16.81 -16.85
CA ASP A 190 -8.95 17.53 -17.62
C ASP A 190 -8.97 17.15 -19.11
N TYR A 191 -8.75 15.86 -19.38
CA TYR A 191 -8.65 15.32 -20.73
C TYR A 191 -9.87 14.49 -21.09
N LYS A 192 -10.54 14.86 -22.18
CA LYS A 192 -11.66 14.09 -22.74
C LYS A 192 -11.13 12.93 -23.58
N ILE A 193 -11.07 11.75 -22.97
CA ILE A 193 -10.57 10.53 -23.63
C ILE A 193 -11.70 9.76 -24.34
N SER A 194 -11.45 9.30 -25.56
CA SER A 194 -12.37 8.48 -26.35
C SER A 194 -12.31 7.00 -25.95
N LYS A 195 -13.31 6.21 -26.34
CA LYS A 195 -13.32 4.76 -26.10
C LYS A 195 -12.14 4.06 -26.78
N GLN A 196 -11.84 4.43 -28.03
CA GLN A 196 -10.71 3.86 -28.78
C GLN A 196 -9.36 4.15 -28.11
N GLN A 197 -9.20 5.36 -27.57
CA GLN A 197 -8.01 5.73 -26.82
C GLN A 197 -7.91 4.95 -25.50
N ILE A 198 -9.01 4.77 -24.79
CA ILE A 198 -9.05 3.93 -23.58
C ILE A 198 -8.57 2.50 -23.92
N ASP A 199 -9.13 1.89 -24.96
CA ASP A 199 -8.77 0.53 -25.37
C ASP A 199 -7.29 0.41 -25.76
N GLY A 200 -6.76 1.41 -26.47
CA GLY A 200 -5.34 1.51 -26.82
C GLY A 200 -4.43 1.64 -25.59
N VAL A 201 -4.79 2.51 -24.64
CA VAL A 201 -4.05 2.68 -23.38
C VAL A 201 -4.07 1.39 -22.56
N ILE A 202 -5.22 0.73 -22.42
CA ILE A 202 -5.34 -0.51 -21.65
C ILE A 202 -4.43 -1.58 -22.25
N LYS A 203 -4.50 -1.79 -23.57
CA LYS A 203 -3.67 -2.76 -24.30
C LYS A 203 -2.17 -2.51 -24.08
N LEU A 204 -1.72 -1.27 -24.21
CA LEU A 204 -0.30 -0.92 -24.06
C LEU A 204 0.16 -0.91 -22.59
N SER A 205 -0.74 -0.63 -21.65
CA SER A 205 -0.38 -0.53 -20.23
C SER A 205 -0.11 -1.86 -19.54
N ASP A 206 -0.58 -2.98 -20.11
CA ASP A 206 -0.50 -4.33 -19.56
C ASP A 206 -0.94 -4.42 -18.09
N GLY A 207 -2.05 -3.74 -17.75
CA GLY A 207 -2.57 -3.75 -16.37
C GLY A 207 -1.74 -2.92 -15.37
N ILE A 208 -0.72 -2.18 -15.81
CA ILE A 208 0.14 -1.33 -14.96
C ILE A 208 -0.34 0.13 -14.96
N ALA A 209 -0.85 0.60 -13.82
CA ALA A 209 -1.41 1.95 -13.68
C ALA A 209 -0.40 3.08 -13.99
N ARG A 210 0.89 2.87 -13.68
CA ARG A 210 1.96 3.82 -14.06
C ARG A 210 2.06 4.00 -15.57
N ASN A 211 1.99 2.90 -16.32
CA ASN A 211 2.06 2.91 -17.79
C ASN A 211 0.83 3.62 -18.36
N ALA A 212 -0.36 3.28 -17.85
CA ALA A 212 -1.59 3.98 -18.22
C ALA A 212 -1.50 5.49 -17.98
N LYS A 213 -0.95 5.93 -16.83
CA LYS A 213 -0.74 7.36 -16.56
C LYS A 213 0.13 8.03 -17.60
N TYR A 214 1.25 7.40 -17.94
CA TYR A 214 2.18 7.92 -18.93
C TYR A 214 1.55 8.02 -20.33
N LEU A 215 0.85 6.97 -20.78
CA LEU A 215 0.17 6.94 -22.07
C LEU A 215 -0.95 7.98 -22.19
N VAL A 216 -1.74 8.19 -21.12
CA VAL A 216 -2.76 9.25 -21.12
C VAL A 216 -2.10 10.64 -21.17
N SER A 217 -0.96 10.84 -20.50
CA SER A 217 -0.21 12.10 -20.61
C SER A 217 0.32 12.33 -22.03
N GLN A 218 0.76 11.30 -22.75
CA GLN A 218 1.14 11.41 -24.17
C GLN A 218 -0.05 11.85 -25.05
N LEU A 219 -1.21 11.22 -24.88
CA LEU A 219 -2.44 11.61 -25.59
C LEU A 219 -2.83 13.06 -25.32
N MET A 220 -2.68 13.52 -24.07
CA MET A 220 -2.95 14.91 -23.68
C MET A 220 -2.02 15.90 -24.40
N THR A 221 -0.76 15.51 -24.64
CA THR A 221 0.23 16.31 -25.37
C THR A 221 0.11 16.22 -26.90
N GLY A 222 -0.88 15.49 -27.42
CA GLY A 222 -1.11 15.36 -28.87
C GLY A 222 -0.26 14.29 -29.57
N VAL A 223 0.35 13.36 -28.81
CA VAL A 223 1.08 12.22 -29.40
C VAL A 223 0.08 11.18 -29.87
N GLU A 224 0.07 10.89 -31.18
CA GLU A 224 -0.85 9.93 -31.80
C GLU A 224 -0.31 8.49 -31.76
N ASP A 225 1.01 8.32 -31.94
CA ASP A 225 1.67 7.01 -31.84
C ASP A 225 2.18 6.76 -30.43
N LEU A 226 1.38 6.05 -29.64
CA LEU A 226 1.67 5.80 -28.24
C LEU A 226 2.77 4.77 -28.07
N GLN A 227 3.79 5.14 -27.31
CA GLN A 227 4.92 4.27 -27.01
C GLN A 227 5.25 4.32 -25.52
N LEU A 228 5.63 3.19 -24.93
CA LEU A 228 6.17 3.18 -23.57
C LEU A 228 7.68 3.50 -23.62
N PRO A 229 8.24 4.11 -22.55
CA PRO A 229 9.68 4.30 -22.44
C PRO A 229 10.40 2.94 -22.43
N GLU A 230 11.55 2.83 -23.10
CA GLU A 230 12.33 1.58 -23.18
C GLU A 230 12.69 0.99 -21.79
N TYR A 231 12.81 1.84 -20.76
CA TYR A 231 13.06 1.43 -19.37
C TYR A 231 11.88 0.77 -18.65
N VAL A 232 10.72 0.62 -19.30
CA VAL A 232 9.57 -0.11 -18.74
C VAL A 232 9.64 -1.62 -19.08
N ALA A 233 10.55 -2.02 -19.98
CA ALA A 233 10.66 -3.40 -20.48
C ALA A 233 11.69 -4.29 -19.76
N THR A 234 12.41 -3.83 -18.73
CA THR A 234 13.48 -4.62 -18.10
C THR A 234 13.25 -4.90 -16.62
N THR A 235 12.57 -6.01 -16.33
CA THR A 235 12.78 -6.80 -15.10
C THR A 235 13.60 -8.07 -15.36
N ASN A 236 14.36 -8.11 -16.46
CA ASN A 236 15.39 -9.13 -16.62
C ASN A 236 16.71 -8.52 -16.14
N ILE A 237 17.03 -8.78 -14.88
CA ILE A 237 18.42 -8.76 -14.43
C ILE A 237 19.14 -9.80 -15.31
N PRO A 238 20.22 -9.44 -16.03
CA PRO A 238 20.99 -10.44 -16.74
C PRO A 238 21.54 -11.43 -15.72
N GLU A 239 21.26 -12.72 -15.92
CA GLU A 239 21.98 -13.78 -15.24
C GLU A 239 23.46 -13.62 -15.58
N GLU A 240 24.27 -13.21 -14.60
CA GLU A 240 25.72 -13.30 -14.71
C GLU A 240 26.09 -14.77 -14.86
N LYS A 241 26.85 -15.05 -15.93
CA LYS A 241 27.45 -16.35 -16.23
C LYS A 241 28.63 -16.64 -15.32
#